data_AF-A0A4J2FC08-F1
#
_entry.id   AF-A0A4J2FC08-F1
#
_cell.length_a   1.000
_cell.length_b   1.000
_cell.length_c   1.000
_cell.angle_alpha   90.00
_cell.angle_beta   90.00
_cell.angle_gamma   90.00
#
_symmetry.space_group_name_H-M   'P 1'
#
loop_
_entity.id
_entity.type
_entity.pdbx_description
1 polymer ?
#
loop_
_entity_poly.entity_id
_entity_poly.type
_entity_poly.pdbx_seq_one_letter_code
_entity_poly.pdbx_strand_id
1 'polypeptide(L)'
;MLRYEGSSDCHKSREIVSLDITVNYCHDMKLFKMSRRNIGQAGKILADSGYQGLMKIYPQAQTPRKSSKFKPLTVEDKTYNHALSKERSKVENIFAKVETFKMFSTTYRNHRKRFGLRMNLIAGIINHELGF
;
A
#
# COMPACT_ATOMS: atom_id res chain seq x y z
N MET A 1 3.71 -9.14 -3.79
CA MET A 1 3.43 -7.78 -4.28
C MET A 1 4.05 -6.83 -3.28
N LEU A 2 4.89 -5.89 -3.70
CA LEU A 2 5.39 -4.88 -2.77
C LEU A 2 4.25 -3.94 -2.46
N ARG A 3 4.03 -3.66 -1.18
CA ARG A 3 3.13 -2.58 -0.79
C ARG A 3 3.78 -1.79 0.33
N TYR A 4 3.87 -0.50 0.08
CA TYR A 4 4.30 0.52 1.01
C TYR A 4 3.24 0.66 2.11
N GLU A 5 3.66 0.51 3.36
CA GLU A 5 2.87 0.96 4.49
C GLU A 5 3.56 2.17 5.10
N GLY A 6 2.94 3.34 4.85
CA GLY A 6 3.31 4.58 5.50
C GLY A 6 3.02 4.47 6.98
N SER A 7 4.09 4.44 7.77
CA SER A 7 3.99 4.62 9.21
C SER A 7 3.55 6.06 9.49
N SER A 8 2.46 6.14 10.24
CA SER A 8 2.05 7.20 11.16
C SER A 8 1.77 8.64 10.72
N ASP A 9 2.01 9.04 9.48
CA ASP A 9 1.54 10.36 9.00
C ASP A 9 1.35 10.42 7.48
N CYS A 10 0.53 9.51 6.93
CA CYS A 10 0.27 9.37 5.49
C CYS A 10 -0.36 10.61 4.82
N HIS A 11 -0.62 11.68 5.56
CA HIS A 11 -1.05 12.96 5.02
C HIS A 11 0.12 13.89 4.63
N LYS A 12 1.34 13.69 5.14
CA LYS A 12 2.46 14.63 4.92
C LYS A 12 3.62 14.10 4.05
N SER A 13 4.05 12.84 4.16
CA SER A 13 5.25 12.36 3.44
C SER A 13 4.93 11.37 2.31
N ARG A 14 5.70 11.45 1.21
CA ARG A 14 5.69 10.51 0.05
C ARG A 14 6.78 9.43 0.19
N GLU A 15 7.28 9.23 1.41
CA GLU A 15 8.47 8.43 1.69
C GLU A 15 8.12 6.96 1.92
N ILE A 16 8.81 6.02 1.28
CA ILE A 16 8.69 4.60 1.55
C ILE A 16 9.42 4.24 2.85
N VAL A 17 8.69 4.11 3.95
CA VAL A 17 9.21 3.75 5.29
C VAL A 17 9.50 2.25 5.43
N SER A 18 8.61 1.39 4.91
CA SER A 18 8.76 -0.06 5.08
C SER A 18 8.15 -0.84 3.92
N LEU A 19 8.70 -2.04 3.72
CA LEU A 19 8.28 -2.99 2.70
C LEU A 19 8.15 -4.37 3.33
N ASP A 20 6.99 -5.00 3.11
CA ASP A 20 6.76 -6.40 3.46
C ASP A 20 6.74 -7.25 2.19
N ILE A 21 7.57 -8.31 2.18
CA ILE A 21 7.85 -9.09 0.97
C ILE A 21 7.70 -10.57 1.30
N THR A 22 6.96 -11.26 0.45
CA THR A 22 6.86 -12.72 0.43
C THR A 22 7.40 -13.24 -0.91
N VAL A 23 8.14 -14.35 -0.85
CA VAL A 23 8.67 -15.03 -2.04
C VAL A 23 7.60 -15.89 -2.72
N ASN A 24 6.60 -16.31 -1.94
CA ASN A 24 5.47 -17.11 -2.41
C ASN A 24 4.19 -16.27 -2.41
N TYR A 25 3.18 -16.72 -3.16
CA TYR A 25 1.87 -16.08 -3.16
C TYR A 25 1.31 -16.01 -1.72
N CYS A 26 0.93 -14.81 -1.31
CA CYS A 26 0.23 -14.55 -0.06
C CYS A 26 -0.77 -13.43 -0.34
N HIS A 27 -2.01 -13.58 0.15
CA HIS A 27 -2.97 -12.49 0.10
C HIS A 27 -2.48 -11.29 0.92
N ASP A 28 -2.70 -10.08 0.41
CA ASP A 28 -2.20 -8.83 0.99
C ASP A 28 -2.58 -8.69 2.48
N MET A 29 -3.84 -8.94 2.83
CA MET A 29 -4.32 -8.90 4.23
C MET A 29 -3.63 -9.94 5.13
N LYS A 30 -3.27 -11.11 4.58
CA LYS A 30 -2.54 -12.14 5.33
C LYS A 30 -1.09 -11.71 5.56
N LEU A 31 -0.43 -11.17 4.54
CA LEU A 31 0.93 -10.64 4.64
C LEU A 31 1.01 -9.52 5.68
N PHE A 32 0.06 -8.60 5.67
CA PHE A 32 -0.05 -7.52 6.64
C PHE A 32 -0.20 -8.01 8.08
N LYS A 33 -1.09 -8.97 8.34
CA LYS A 33 -1.24 -9.56 9.68
C LYS A 33 0.04 -10.27 10.14
N MET A 34 0.78 -10.88 9.21
CA MET A 34 2.05 -11.55 9.50
C MET A 34 3.18 -10.57 9.79
N SER A 35 3.21 -9.40 9.15
CA SER A 35 4.29 -8.43 9.33
C SER A 35 4.27 -7.75 10.70
N ARG A 36 3.15 -7.83 11.43
CA ARG A 36 2.99 -7.28 12.80
C ARG A 36 3.43 -5.82 12.91
N ARG A 37 3.26 -5.04 11.84
CA ARG A 37 3.60 -3.62 11.81
C ARG A 37 2.71 -2.87 12.81
N ASN A 38 3.34 -2.09 13.70
CA ASN A 38 2.61 -1.26 14.64
C ASN A 38 2.24 0.08 13.96
N ILE A 39 1.23 0.05 13.11
CA ILE A 39 0.67 1.25 12.49
C ILE A 39 -0.47 1.87 13.31
N GLY A 40 -0.73 1.34 14.52
CA GLY A 40 -1.82 1.80 15.38
C GLY A 40 -1.64 3.23 15.92
N GLN A 41 -0.40 3.73 15.93
CA GLN A 41 -0.09 5.11 16.28
C GLN A 41 -0.37 6.09 15.14
N ALA A 42 -0.68 5.61 13.94
CA ALA A 42 -1.03 6.47 12.82
C ALA A 42 -2.34 7.22 13.07
N GLY A 43 -2.33 8.53 12.84
CA GLY A 43 -3.54 9.35 12.91
C GLY A 43 -4.58 8.96 11.84
N LYS A 44 -4.13 8.54 10.66
CA LYS A 44 -4.98 8.06 9.57
C LYS A 44 -4.27 6.97 8.78
N ILE A 45 -5.03 5.97 8.31
CA ILE A 45 -4.50 4.87 7.50
C ILE A 45 -5.34 4.77 6.23
N LEU A 46 -4.72 5.00 5.06
CA LEU A 46 -5.38 4.85 3.77
C LEU A 46 -4.98 3.51 3.15
N ALA A 47 -5.95 2.70 2.76
CA ALA A 47 -5.69 1.40 2.16
C ALA A 47 -6.58 1.14 0.93
N ASP A 48 -6.17 0.19 0.10
CA ASP A 48 -6.95 -0.23 -1.06
C ASP A 48 -8.08 -1.20 -0.70
N SER A 49 -8.89 -1.56 -1.69
CA SER A 49 -10.02 -2.47 -1.48
C SER A 49 -9.61 -3.92 -1.17
N GLY A 50 -8.36 -4.31 -1.40
CA GLY A 50 -7.77 -5.58 -1.00
C GLY A 50 -7.56 -5.69 0.51
N TYR A 51 -7.55 -4.55 1.22
CA TYR A 51 -7.48 -4.47 2.67
C TYR A 51 -8.88 -4.35 3.33
N GLN A 52 -9.94 -4.80 2.66
CA GLN A 52 -11.27 -4.78 3.25
C GLN A 52 -11.29 -5.53 4.60
N GLY A 53 -11.79 -4.86 5.64
CA GLY A 53 -11.76 -5.38 7.00
C GLY A 53 -10.60 -4.87 7.86
N LEU A 54 -9.68 -4.07 7.30
CA LEU A 54 -8.63 -3.39 8.07
C LEU A 54 -9.22 -2.49 9.17
N MET A 55 -10.36 -1.86 8.89
CA MET A 55 -11.13 -1.05 9.85
C MET A 55 -11.50 -1.78 11.14
N LYS A 56 -11.56 -3.12 11.13
CA LYS A 56 -11.84 -3.93 12.34
C LYS A 56 -10.62 -4.02 13.27
N ILE A 57 -9.42 -3.83 12.73
CA ILE A 57 -8.16 -3.88 13.46
C ILE A 57 -7.73 -2.46 13.83
N TYR A 58 -7.90 -1.52 12.90
CA TYR A 58 -7.55 -0.11 13.06
C TYR A 58 -8.76 0.76 12.71
N PRO A 59 -9.49 1.28 13.71
CA PRO A 59 -10.69 2.10 13.48
C PRO A 59 -10.44 3.36 12.63
N GLN A 60 -9.22 3.88 12.62
CA GLN A 60 -8.80 5.03 11.82
C GLN A 60 -8.49 4.69 10.34
N ALA A 61 -8.60 3.41 9.96
CA ALA A 61 -8.37 2.99 8.58
C ALA A 61 -9.52 3.39 7.66
N GLN A 62 -9.19 3.75 6.43
CA GLN A 62 -10.14 4.12 5.39
C GLN A 62 -9.89 3.26 4.16
N THR A 63 -10.89 2.47 3.79
CA THR A 63 -10.90 1.71 2.55
C THR A 63 -12.06 2.17 1.65
N PRO A 64 -11.95 2.02 0.32
CA PRO A 64 -13.06 2.31 -0.58
C PRO A 64 -14.28 1.44 -0.25
N ARG A 65 -15.46 2.03 -0.31
CA ARG A 65 -16.72 1.30 -0.21
C ARG A 65 -16.92 0.49 -1.49
N LYS A 66 -17.19 -0.81 -1.33
CA LYS A 66 -17.34 -1.75 -2.44
C LYS A 66 -18.82 -1.96 -2.75
N SER A 67 -19.20 -1.92 -4.02
CA SER A 67 -20.51 -2.37 -4.46
C SER A 67 -20.65 -3.89 -4.29
N SER A 68 -21.86 -4.36 -4.07
CA SER A 68 -22.23 -5.77 -4.19
C SER A 68 -23.54 -5.90 -4.95
N LYS A 69 -23.86 -7.12 -5.41
CA LYS A 69 -25.08 -7.39 -6.20
C LYS A 69 -26.35 -6.81 -5.58
N PHE A 70 -26.45 -6.82 -4.26
CA PHE A 70 -27.63 -6.36 -3.51
C PHE A 70 -27.42 -5.01 -2.80
N LYS A 71 -26.23 -4.42 -2.90
CA LYS A 71 -25.89 -3.13 -2.31
C LYS A 71 -25.08 -2.31 -3.31
N PRO A 72 -25.75 -1.63 -4.25
CA PRO A 72 -25.09 -0.69 -5.15
C PRO A 72 -24.55 0.52 -4.38
N LEU A 73 -23.58 1.22 -4.95
CA LEU A 73 -23.02 2.42 -4.34
C LEU A 73 -24.02 3.57 -4.42
N THR A 74 -24.30 4.16 -3.26
CA THR A 74 -25.05 5.41 -3.13
C THR A 74 -24.24 6.60 -3.67
N VAL A 75 -24.87 7.76 -3.83
CA VAL A 75 -24.16 8.97 -4.29
C VAL A 75 -23.12 9.40 -3.24
N GLU A 76 -23.44 9.22 -1.97
CA GLU A 76 -22.58 9.45 -0.81
C GLU A 76 -21.37 8.51 -0.83
N ASP A 77 -21.57 7.22 -1.16
CA ASP A 77 -20.45 6.27 -1.28
C ASP A 77 -19.50 6.66 -2.42
N LYS A 78 -20.05 7.14 -3.54
CA LYS A 78 -19.26 7.58 -4.70
C LYS A 78 -18.45 8.83 -4.39
N THR A 79 -19.05 9.82 -3.74
CA THR A 79 -18.36 11.05 -3.35
C THR A 79 -17.26 10.77 -2.32
N TYR A 80 -17.52 9.90 -1.34
CA TYR A 80 -16.50 9.40 -0.41
C TYR A 80 -15.36 8.69 -1.14
N ASN A 81 -15.67 7.73 -2.02
CA ASN A 81 -14.65 7.00 -2.78
C ASN A 81 -13.82 7.93 -3.67
N HIS A 82 -14.43 8.96 -4.27
CA HIS A 82 -13.74 9.95 -5.07
C HIS A 82 -12.75 10.80 -4.24
N ALA A 83 -13.18 11.27 -3.06
CA ALA A 83 -12.30 11.99 -2.14
C ALA A 83 -11.12 11.10 -1.67
N LEU A 84 -11.41 9.86 -1.30
CA LEU A 84 -10.40 8.88 -0.89
C LEU A 84 -9.41 8.57 -2.03
N SER A 85 -9.90 8.45 -3.26
CA SER A 85 -9.06 8.25 -4.46
C SER A 85 -8.10 9.41 -4.66
N LYS A 86 -8.58 10.65 -4.56
CA LYS A 86 -7.74 11.86 -4.69
C LYS A 86 -6.61 11.91 -3.66
N GLU A 87 -6.86 11.49 -2.42
CA GLU A 87 -5.80 11.39 -1.41
C GLU A 87 -4.80 10.28 -1.75
N ARG A 88 -5.29 9.14 -2.22
CA ARG A 88 -4.47 7.97 -2.59
C ARG A 88 -3.66 8.16 -3.87
N SER A 89 -4.01 9.08 -4.76
CA SER A 89 -3.24 9.36 -5.98
C SER A 89 -1.76 9.66 -5.70
N LYS A 90 -1.42 10.23 -4.53
CA LYS A 90 -0.01 10.41 -4.12
C LYS A 90 0.74 9.09 -3.99
N VAL A 91 0.10 8.07 -3.43
CA VAL A 91 0.66 6.73 -3.24
C VAL A 91 0.73 6.00 -4.59
N GLU A 92 -0.28 6.16 -5.44
CA GLU A 92 -0.30 5.59 -6.80
C GLU A 92 0.85 6.14 -7.66
N ASN A 93 1.19 7.42 -7.53
CA ASN A 93 2.35 8.00 -8.21
C ASN A 93 3.68 7.36 -7.77
N ILE A 94 3.81 6.98 -6.49
CA ILE A 94 4.99 6.26 -5.99
C ILE A 94 5.00 4.83 -6.57
N PHE A 95 3.84 4.15 -6.59
CA PHE A 95 3.73 2.83 -7.22
C PHE A 95 4.08 2.86 -8.70
N ALA A 96 3.66 3.88 -9.44
CA ALA A 96 4.05 4.06 -10.83
C ALA A 96 5.58 4.14 -10.99
N LYS A 97 6.28 4.87 -10.11
CA LYS A 97 7.75 4.87 -10.07
C LYS A 97 8.33 3.49 -9.79
N VAL A 98 7.79 2.77 -8.81
CA VAL A 98 8.21 1.41 -8.47
C VAL A 98 8.07 0.46 -9.66
N GLU A 99 6.97 0.55 -10.41
CA GLU A 99 6.69 -0.32 -11.56
C GLU A 99 7.62 -0.07 -12.76
N THR A 100 8.27 1.10 -12.86
CA THR A 100 9.29 1.36 -13.88
C THR A 100 10.48 0.40 -13.80
N PHE A 101 10.77 -0.12 -12.61
CA PHE A 101 11.82 -1.11 -12.43
C PHE A 101 11.33 -2.47 -12.95
N LYS A 102 12.02 -3.01 -13.96
CA LYS A 102 11.71 -4.34 -14.56
C LYS A 102 11.62 -5.47 -13.54
N MET A 103 12.24 -5.30 -12.37
CA MET A 103 12.15 -6.22 -11.24
C MET A 103 10.71 -6.40 -10.71
N PHE A 104 9.86 -5.39 -10.86
CA PHE A 104 8.46 -5.38 -10.42
C PHE A 104 7.48 -5.62 -11.57
N SER A 105 7.76 -5.07 -12.75
CA SER A 105 6.86 -5.16 -13.92
C SER A 105 6.99 -6.46 -14.71
N THR A 106 8.02 -7.27 -14.46
CA THR A 106 8.24 -8.55 -15.17
C THR A 106 8.57 -9.68 -14.22
N THR A 107 8.47 -10.93 -14.71
CA THR A 107 8.81 -12.11 -13.93
C THR A 107 10.26 -12.07 -13.47
N TYR A 108 10.46 -12.10 -12.15
CA TYR A 108 11.78 -12.11 -11.56
C TYR A 108 12.48 -13.47 -11.71
N ARG A 109 13.58 -13.51 -12.48
CA ARG A 109 14.34 -14.74 -12.78
C ARG A 109 15.67 -14.90 -12.00
N ASN A 110 16.05 -13.93 -11.16
CA ASN A 110 17.32 -13.99 -10.43
C ASN A 110 17.17 -14.70 -9.07
N HIS A 111 18.30 -15.08 -8.46
CA HIS A 111 18.36 -15.72 -7.13
C HIS A 111 17.61 -14.92 -6.07
N ARG A 112 16.68 -15.58 -5.38
CA ARG A 112 15.73 -14.94 -4.46
C ARG A 112 16.28 -14.69 -3.05
N LYS A 113 17.43 -15.25 -2.70
CA LYS A 113 18.06 -15.13 -1.36
C LYS A 113 18.21 -13.68 -0.89
N ARG A 114 18.49 -12.75 -1.80
CA ARG A 114 18.65 -11.30 -1.52
C ARG A 114 17.56 -10.44 -2.15
N PHE A 115 16.41 -11.03 -2.48
CA PHE A 115 15.33 -10.30 -3.13
C PHE A 115 14.87 -9.11 -2.30
N GLY A 116 14.56 -9.31 -1.01
CA GLY A 116 14.12 -8.23 -0.13
C GLY A 116 15.12 -7.07 -0.02
N LEU A 117 16.42 -7.37 0.03
CA LEU A 117 17.47 -6.34 0.07
C LEU A 117 17.49 -5.48 -1.20
N ARG A 118 17.31 -6.09 -2.38
CA ARG A 118 17.21 -5.36 -3.66
C ARG A 118 15.98 -4.46 -3.70
N MET A 119 14.87 -4.92 -3.15
CA MET A 119 13.64 -4.13 -3.08
C MET A 119 13.77 -2.94 -2.13
N ASN A 120 14.40 -3.14 -0.97
CA ASN A 120 14.71 -2.06 -0.03
C ASN A 120 15.65 -1.02 -0.65
N LEU A 121 16.64 -1.46 -1.43
CA LEU A 121 17.51 -0.55 -2.17
C LEU A 121 16.72 0.31 -3.17
N ILE A 122 15.78 -0.28 -3.91
CA ILE A 122 14.92 0.46 -4.84
C ILE A 122 14.04 1.46 -4.10
N ALA A 123 13.46 1.09 -2.95
CA ALA A 123 12.73 2.04 -2.11
C ALA A 123 13.60 3.22 -1.66
N GLY A 124 14.85 2.96 -1.25
CA GLY A 124 15.80 4.01 -0.90
C GLY A 124 16.11 4.95 -2.07
N ILE A 125 16.30 4.43 -3.28
CA ILE A 125 16.50 5.23 -4.50
C ILE A 125 15.27 6.11 -4.77
N ILE A 126 14.07 5.55 -4.67
CA ILE A 126 12.81 6.28 -4.89
C ILE A 126 12.63 7.39 -3.83
N ASN A 127 12.96 7.13 -2.57
CA ASN A 127 12.92 8.13 -1.50
C ASN A 127 13.89 9.28 -1.78
N HIS A 128 15.14 8.96 -2.15
CA HIS A 128 16.14 9.95 -2.50
C HIS A 128 15.69 10.84 -3.66
N GLU A 129 15.09 10.27 -4.71
CA GLU A 129 14.50 11.07 -5.81
C GLU A 129 13.32 11.95 -5.37
N LEU A 130 12.62 11.58 -4.30
CA LEU A 130 11.51 12.33 -3.75
C LEU A 130 11.96 13.37 -2.71
N GLY A 131 13.26 13.45 -2.41
CA GLY A 131 13.85 14.41 -1.48
C GLY A 131 13.80 13.98 -0.01
N PHE A 132 13.76 12.67 0.25
CA PHE A 132 13.82 12.06 1.59
C PHE A 132 15.14 11.34 1.81
#